data_AF-A0A6C0LH01-F1
#
_entry.id   AF-A0A6C0LH01-F1
#
_cell.length_a   1.000
_cell.length_b   1.000
_cell.length_c   1.000
_cell.angle_alpha   90.00
_cell.angle_beta   90.00
_cell.angle_gamma   90.00
#
_symmetry.space_group_name_H-M   'P 1'
#
loop_
_entity.id
_entity.type
_entity.pdbx_description
1 polymer ?
#
loop_
_entity_poly.entity_id
_entity_poly.type
_entity_poly.pdbx_seq_one_letter_code
_entity_poly.pdbx_strand_id
1 'polypeptide(L)'
;MEKRINKRIEQHQLDFKNSIKTFVDNNKCRVCGDETDLTSNFLRFIFDFDNLVLSKDDFKKRKRVKNQVPQYERCTAKRANGEQCTRRRKDSACFCGTHIKGTPHGVVDSDGETKTVTKIEVWVQEIKGINYYIDDSNNVYLPEDILQNSTSPRKIGIWNLTDSGDYEIPSLGV
;
A
#
# COMPACT_ATOMS: atom_id res chain seq x y z
N MET A 1 -19.69 -12.95 -19.41
CA MET A 1 -20.13 -13.34 -18.05
C MET A 1 -21.14 -12.34 -17.49
N GLU A 2 -20.80 -11.05 -17.44
CA GLU A 2 -21.68 -9.91 -17.09
C GLU A 2 -23.07 -9.97 -17.76
N LYS A 3 -23.15 -9.99 -19.10
CA LYS A 3 -24.44 -10.06 -19.83
C LYS A 3 -25.31 -11.26 -19.43
N ARG A 4 -24.71 -12.41 -19.13
CA ARG A 4 -25.44 -13.62 -18.72
C ARG A 4 -26.03 -13.47 -17.31
N ILE A 5 -25.31 -12.79 -16.42
CA ILE A 5 -25.74 -12.53 -15.05
C ILE A 5 -26.84 -11.46 -15.05
N ASN A 6 -26.66 -10.36 -15.78
CA ASN A 6 -27.68 -9.32 -15.92
C ASN A 6 -28.98 -9.90 -16.49
N LYS A 7 -28.91 -10.73 -17.54
CA LYS A 7 -30.10 -11.43 -18.07
C LYS A 7 -30.82 -12.30 -17.02
N ARG A 8 -30.07 -12.93 -16.11
CA ARG A 8 -30.65 -13.76 -15.04
C ARG A 8 -31.31 -12.90 -13.96
N ILE A 9 -30.73 -11.74 -13.64
CA ILE A 9 -31.29 -10.75 -12.71
C ILE A 9 -32.57 -10.15 -13.29
N GLU A 10 -32.54 -9.74 -14.56
CA GLU A 10 -33.69 -9.23 -15.31
C GLU A 10 -34.84 -10.23 -15.31
N GLN A 11 -34.57 -11.50 -15.61
CA GLN A 11 -35.59 -12.55 -15.59
C GLN A 11 -36.19 -12.71 -14.20
N HIS A 12 -35.36 -12.80 -13.15
CA HIS A 12 -35.85 -12.92 -11.78
C HIS A 12 -36.70 -11.71 -11.35
N GLN A 13 -36.31 -10.49 -11.73
CA GLN A 13 -37.09 -9.29 -11.43
C GLN A 13 -38.41 -9.26 -12.20
N LEU A 14 -38.43 -9.71 -13.46
CA LEU A 14 -39.66 -9.82 -14.23
C LEU A 14 -40.60 -10.86 -13.62
N ASP A 15 -40.08 -12.02 -13.23
CA ASP A 15 -40.85 -13.09 -12.57
C ASP A 15 -41.44 -12.60 -11.24
N PHE A 16 -40.67 -11.80 -10.48
CA PHE A 16 -41.13 -11.16 -9.25
C PHE A 16 -42.24 -10.13 -9.49
N LYS A 17 -42.07 -9.22 -10.47
CA LYS A 17 -43.09 -8.23 -10.86
C LYS A 17 -44.38 -8.92 -11.32
N ASN A 18 -44.26 -10.00 -12.10
CA ASN A 18 -45.39 -10.82 -12.53
C ASN A 18 -46.07 -11.55 -11.36
N SER A 19 -45.31 -12.02 -10.37
CA SER A 19 -45.86 -12.64 -9.17
C SER A 19 -46.69 -11.65 -8.35
N ILE A 20 -46.24 -10.40 -8.22
CA ILE A 20 -47.02 -9.33 -7.57
C ILE A 20 -48.33 -9.09 -8.35
N LYS A 21 -48.25 -8.94 -9.67
CA LYS A 21 -49.44 -8.77 -10.51
C LYS A 21 -50.44 -9.92 -10.31
N THR A 22 -49.95 -11.15 -10.37
CA THR A 22 -50.76 -12.37 -10.21
C THR A 22 -51.38 -12.44 -8.81
N PHE A 23 -50.64 -12.02 -7.77
CA PHE A 23 -51.16 -11.94 -6.40
C PHE A 23 -52.29 -10.92 -6.27
N VAL A 24 -52.12 -9.73 -6.85
CA VAL A 24 -53.14 -8.67 -6.85
C VAL A 24 -54.40 -9.15 -7.58
N ASP A 25 -54.24 -9.76 -8.75
CA ASP A 25 -55.35 -10.26 -9.57
C ASP A 25 -56.10 -11.40 -8.87
N ASN A 26 -55.39 -12.37 -8.29
CA ASN A 26 -55.99 -13.53 -7.61
C ASN A 26 -56.72 -13.15 -6.32
N ASN A 27 -56.18 -12.21 -5.54
CA ASN A 27 -56.79 -11.79 -4.28
C ASN A 27 -57.76 -10.61 -4.45
N LYS A 28 -57.95 -10.12 -5.69
CA LYS A 28 -58.77 -8.92 -5.99
C LYS A 28 -58.37 -7.72 -5.13
N CYS A 29 -57.07 -7.57 -4.86
CA CYS A 29 -56.56 -6.47 -4.06
C CYS A 29 -56.75 -5.16 -4.82
N ARG A 30 -57.21 -4.12 -4.11
CA ARG A 30 -57.30 -2.77 -4.66
C ARG A 30 -56.41 -1.85 -3.83
N VAL A 31 -55.60 -1.07 -4.53
CA VAL A 31 -54.84 0.03 -3.92
C VAL A 31 -55.70 1.27 -4.09
N CYS A 32 -56.27 1.77 -2.98
CA CYS A 32 -57.15 2.94 -3.00
C CYS A 32 -56.50 4.11 -2.26
N GLY A 33 -56.62 5.32 -2.80
CA GLY A 33 -56.35 6.56 -2.09
C GLY A 33 -57.61 7.42 -2.10
N ASP A 34 -58.14 7.75 -0.92
CA ASP A 34 -59.33 8.60 -0.72
C ASP A 34 -60.44 8.35 -1.78
N GLU A 35 -60.85 7.08 -1.93
CA GLU A 35 -61.89 6.57 -2.85
C GLU A 35 -61.50 6.35 -4.33
N THR A 36 -60.32 6.78 -4.77
CA THR A 36 -59.83 6.52 -6.13
C THR A 36 -59.09 5.18 -6.23
N ASP A 37 -59.40 4.39 -7.27
CA ASP A 37 -58.66 3.16 -7.58
C ASP A 37 -57.32 3.50 -8.23
N LEU A 38 -56.23 3.31 -7.48
CA LEU A 38 -54.86 3.55 -7.89
C LEU A 38 -54.14 2.25 -8.28
N THR A 39 -54.84 1.11 -8.35
CA THR A 39 -54.24 -0.21 -8.59
C THR A 39 -53.44 -0.25 -9.90
N SER A 40 -53.96 0.35 -10.97
CA SER A 40 -53.24 0.43 -12.26
C SER A 40 -52.00 1.32 -12.19
N ASN A 41 -52.08 2.44 -11.46
CA ASN A 41 -50.93 3.34 -11.26
C ASN A 41 -49.84 2.68 -10.41
N PHE A 42 -50.24 1.92 -9.39
CA PHE A 42 -49.35 1.15 -8.53
C PHE A 42 -48.62 0.05 -9.30
N LEU A 43 -49.36 -0.73 -10.12
CA LEU A 43 -48.74 -1.74 -10.97
C LEU A 43 -47.76 -1.10 -11.96
N ARG A 44 -48.16 -0.01 -12.62
CA ARG A 44 -47.27 0.73 -13.52
C ARG A 44 -45.99 1.19 -12.81
N PHE A 45 -46.10 1.77 -11.62
CA PHE A 45 -44.95 2.17 -10.82
C PHE A 45 -43.99 1.00 -10.52
N ILE A 46 -44.51 -0.18 -10.19
CA ILE A 46 -43.69 -1.37 -9.95
C ILE A 46 -42.98 -1.83 -11.23
N PHE A 47 -43.69 -1.84 -12.37
CA PHE A 47 -43.10 -2.31 -13.63
C PHE A 47 -42.06 -1.34 -14.18
N ASP A 48 -42.30 -0.03 -14.04
CA ASP A 48 -41.40 1.05 -14.47
C ASP A 48 -40.16 1.20 -13.55
N PHE A 49 -40.14 0.56 -12.37
CA PHE A 49 -38.97 0.60 -11.49
C PHE A 49 -37.73 0.00 -12.14
N ASP A 50 -36.63 0.74 -12.07
CA ASP A 50 -35.36 0.41 -12.71
C ASP A 50 -34.82 -0.95 -12.28
N ASN A 51 -34.34 -1.71 -13.26
CA ASN A 51 -33.73 -3.01 -13.01
C ASN A 51 -32.30 -2.86 -12.49
N LEU A 52 -31.87 -3.80 -11.65
CA LEU A 52 -30.48 -3.83 -11.18
C LEU A 52 -29.56 -4.27 -12.33
N VAL A 53 -28.69 -3.37 -12.78
CA VAL A 53 -27.69 -3.64 -13.81
C VAL A 53 -26.30 -3.67 -13.17
N LEU A 54 -25.65 -4.83 -13.21
CA LEU A 54 -24.25 -4.94 -12.79
C LEU A 54 -23.34 -4.44 -13.91
N SER A 55 -22.38 -3.61 -13.53
CA SER A 55 -21.40 -3.03 -14.43
C SER A 55 -20.11 -3.86 -14.45
N LYS A 56 -19.22 -3.56 -15.40
CA LYS A 56 -17.88 -4.17 -15.45
C LYS A 56 -17.09 -4.00 -14.16
N ASP A 57 -17.30 -2.91 -13.42
CA ASP A 57 -16.56 -2.63 -12.19
C ASP A 57 -16.94 -3.58 -11.05
N ASP A 58 -18.17 -4.10 -11.05
CA ASP A 58 -18.65 -5.09 -10.08
C ASP A 58 -17.95 -6.45 -10.21
N PHE A 59 -17.44 -6.76 -11.41
CA PHE A 59 -16.70 -7.99 -11.69
C PHE A 59 -15.18 -7.81 -11.57
N LYS A 60 -14.69 -6.59 -11.39
CA LYS A 60 -13.26 -6.35 -11.19
C LYS A 60 -12.90 -6.70 -9.74
N LYS A 61 -12.00 -7.67 -9.58
CA LYS A 61 -11.39 -7.93 -8.28
C LYS A 61 -10.68 -6.65 -7.83
N ARG A 62 -11.18 -6.01 -6.77
CA ARG A 62 -10.58 -4.78 -6.24
C ARG A 62 -9.12 -5.05 -5.93
N LYS A 63 -8.21 -4.43 -6.68
CA LYS A 63 -6.79 -4.46 -6.37
C LYS A 63 -6.60 -3.53 -5.18
N ARG A 64 -6.61 -4.08 -3.97
CA ARG A 64 -6.27 -3.31 -2.77
C ARG A 64 -4.89 -2.71 -3.00
N VAL A 65 -4.78 -1.39 -2.96
CA VAL A 65 -3.48 -0.71 -2.97
C VAL A 65 -2.73 -1.25 -1.76
N LYS A 66 -1.64 -1.96 -2.02
CA LYS A 66 -0.78 -2.44 -0.94
C LYS A 66 0.03 -1.24 -0.49
N ASN A 67 -0.27 -0.70 0.68
CA ASN A 67 0.64 0.25 1.31
C ASN A 67 1.97 -0.47 1.51
N GLN A 68 3.02 0.05 0.87
CA GLN A 68 4.35 -0.52 0.99
C GLN A 68 4.86 -0.18 2.39
N VAL A 69 5.08 -1.21 3.21
CA VAL A 69 5.71 -1.03 4.52
C VAL A 69 7.19 -0.73 4.26
N PRO A 70 7.77 0.33 4.86
CA PRO A 70 9.20 0.61 4.78
C PRO A 70 10.02 -0.61 5.22
N GLN A 71 11.15 -0.85 4.57
CA GLN A 71 11.95 -2.08 4.76
C GLN A 71 12.35 -2.29 6.23
N TYR A 72 12.67 -1.22 6.95
CA TYR A 72 13.06 -1.24 8.37
C TYR A 72 11.91 -1.61 9.33
N GLU A 73 10.65 -1.48 8.89
CA GLU A 73 9.48 -1.89 9.69
C GLU A 73 8.94 -3.25 9.25
N ARG A 74 9.54 -3.90 8.26
CA ARG A 74 9.08 -5.22 7.82
C ARG A 74 9.51 -6.30 8.80
N CYS A 75 8.67 -7.32 8.88
CA CYS A 75 9.01 -8.58 9.51
C CYS A 75 10.27 -9.18 8.88
N THR A 76 11.21 -9.66 9.70
CA THR A 76 12.44 -10.33 9.22
C THR A 76 12.23 -11.80 8.86
N ALA A 77 11.10 -12.41 9.21
CA ALA A 77 10.84 -13.81 8.86
C ALA A 77 10.56 -14.02 7.37
N LYS A 78 10.86 -15.22 6.88
CA LYS A 78 10.58 -15.66 5.51
C LYS A 78 9.21 -16.32 5.40
N ARG A 79 8.63 -16.26 4.21
CA ARG A 79 7.46 -17.05 3.81
C ARG A 79 7.92 -18.40 3.26
N ALA A 80 6.98 -19.33 3.02
CA ALA A 80 7.28 -20.64 2.45
C ALA A 80 7.96 -20.59 1.06
N ASN A 81 7.82 -19.48 0.34
CA ASN A 81 8.51 -19.22 -0.91
C ASN A 81 9.95 -18.68 -0.74
N GLY A 82 10.47 -18.59 0.49
CA GLY A 82 11.80 -18.06 0.80
C GLY A 82 11.91 -16.54 0.84
N GLU A 83 10.88 -15.79 0.42
CA GLU A 83 10.89 -14.33 0.43
C GLU A 83 10.63 -13.74 1.82
N GLN A 84 11.18 -12.56 2.09
CA GLN A 84 10.91 -11.83 3.33
C GLN A 84 9.43 -11.44 3.44
N CYS A 85 8.88 -11.60 4.63
CA CYS A 85 7.51 -11.23 4.92
C CYS A 85 7.27 -9.72 4.77
N THR A 86 6.34 -9.34 3.89
CA THR A 86 6.00 -7.94 3.61
C THR A 86 5.10 -7.27 4.67
N ARG A 87 4.85 -7.92 5.81
CA ARG A 87 3.98 -7.39 6.88
C ARG A 87 4.80 -6.53 7.84
N ARG A 88 4.18 -5.51 8.43
CA ARG A 88 4.80 -4.68 9.48
C ARG A 88 5.10 -5.54 10.72
N ARG A 89 6.28 -5.37 11.30
CA ARG A 89 6.70 -5.98 12.57
C ARG A 89 5.89 -5.39 13.73
N LYS A 90 5.70 -6.16 14.81
CA LYS A 90 5.05 -5.63 16.02
C LYS A 90 6.04 -4.78 16.80
N ASP A 91 5.58 -3.74 17.48
CA ASP A 91 6.46 -2.89 18.31
C ASP A 91 7.25 -3.78 19.29
N SER A 92 8.55 -3.53 19.40
CA SER A 92 9.56 -4.33 20.14
C SER A 92 9.89 -5.73 19.61
N ALA A 93 9.30 -6.18 18.51
CA ALA A 93 9.59 -7.51 17.94
C ALA A 93 10.12 -7.43 16.50
N CYS A 94 10.99 -8.36 16.13
CA CYS A 94 11.51 -8.49 14.76
C CYS A 94 10.46 -9.07 13.78
N PHE A 95 9.37 -9.64 14.30
CA PHE A 95 8.39 -10.41 13.54
C PHE A 95 7.01 -9.74 13.52
N CYS A 96 6.22 -10.03 12.49
CA CYS A 96 4.80 -9.66 12.46
C CYS A 96 3.97 -10.56 13.38
N GLY A 97 2.76 -10.14 13.77
CA GLY A 97 1.92 -10.92 14.69
C GLY A 97 1.65 -12.38 14.28
N THR A 98 1.65 -12.67 12.98
CA THR A 98 1.46 -14.03 12.46
C THR A 98 2.70 -14.89 12.60
N HIS A 99 3.88 -14.30 12.40
CA HIS A 99 5.15 -15.00 12.60
C HIS A 99 5.45 -15.19 14.09
N ILE A 100 5.11 -14.22 14.96
CA ILE A 100 5.22 -14.37 16.43
C ILE A 100 4.36 -15.53 16.94
N LYS A 101 3.11 -15.63 16.47
CA LYS A 101 2.21 -16.73 16.86
C LYS A 101 2.63 -18.08 16.28
N GLY A 102 3.39 -18.07 15.19
CA GLY A 102 3.88 -19.26 14.49
C GLY A 102 5.22 -19.80 14.99
N THR A 103 5.88 -19.14 15.94
CA THR A 103 7.13 -19.60 16.58
C THR A 103 6.89 -20.04 18.03
N PRO A 104 6.60 -21.33 18.28
CA PRO A 104 6.69 -21.87 19.63
C PRO A 104 8.14 -21.95 20.12
N HIS A 105 9.10 -22.40 19.29
CA HIS A 105 10.48 -22.72 19.72
C HIS A 105 11.55 -22.64 18.61
N GLY A 106 11.58 -21.60 17.76
CA GLY A 106 12.50 -21.56 16.62
C GLY A 106 13.07 -20.17 16.35
N VAL A 107 14.07 -19.75 17.14
CA VAL A 107 14.94 -18.64 16.75
C VAL A 107 16.11 -19.28 16.01
N VAL A 108 16.09 -19.21 14.68
CA VAL A 108 17.31 -19.43 13.90
C VAL A 108 17.97 -18.07 13.79
N ASP A 109 18.98 -17.84 14.62
CA ASP A 109 19.89 -16.71 14.44
C ASP A 109 20.51 -16.87 13.06
N SER A 110 20.13 -15.97 12.16
CA SER A 110 20.74 -15.91 10.84
C SER A 110 21.91 -14.96 10.99
N ASP A 111 23.12 -15.51 11.14
CA ASP A 111 24.39 -14.79 10.95
C ASP A 111 24.52 -14.35 9.47
N GLY A 112 23.65 -13.44 9.07
CA GLY A 112 23.73 -12.74 7.81
C GLY A 112 23.70 -11.27 8.15
N GLU A 113 24.88 -10.66 8.26
CA GLU A 113 25.07 -9.22 8.41
C GLU A 113 24.07 -8.48 7.51
N THR A 114 22.99 -7.99 8.11
CA THR A 114 22.08 -7.08 7.44
C THR A 114 22.89 -5.83 7.21
N LYS A 115 23.40 -5.63 5.99
CA LYS A 115 24.03 -4.37 5.58
C LYS A 115 22.98 -3.28 5.74
N THR A 116 23.03 -2.58 6.88
CA THR A 116 22.13 -1.48 7.21
C THR A 116 22.48 -0.30 6.32
N VAL A 117 21.63 0.00 5.35
CA VAL A 117 21.77 1.22 4.54
C VAL A 117 21.22 2.39 5.36
N THR A 118 22.09 3.28 5.80
CA THR A 118 21.75 4.52 6.52
C THR A 118 21.75 5.69 5.54
N LYS A 119 20.79 6.61 5.70
CA LYS A 119 20.81 7.88 4.97
C LYS A 119 21.91 8.76 5.58
N ILE A 120 22.82 9.24 4.75
CA ILE A 120 23.89 10.18 5.14
C ILE A 120 23.61 11.50 4.42
N GLU A 121 23.69 12.61 5.13
CA GLU A 121 23.58 13.95 4.56
C GLU A 121 24.99 14.49 4.34
N VAL A 122 25.26 14.89 3.10
CA VAL A 122 26.58 15.35 2.64
C VAL A 122 26.43 16.78 2.13
N TRP A 123 27.35 17.66 2.49
CA TRP A 123 27.39 19.04 2.01
C TRP A 123 28.77 19.38 1.45
N VAL A 124 28.85 20.49 0.73
CA VAL A 124 30.10 21.00 0.16
C VAL A 124 30.73 22.00 1.12
N GLN A 125 32.00 21.80 1.43
CA GLN A 125 32.81 22.71 2.24
C GLN A 125 34.07 23.11 1.45
N GLU A 126 34.35 24.42 1.41
CA GLU A 126 35.57 24.94 0.83
C GLU A 126 36.70 24.88 1.87
N ILE A 127 37.77 24.15 1.56
CA ILE A 127 38.96 24.00 2.41
C ILE A 127 40.18 24.35 1.57
N LYS A 128 40.90 25.41 1.98
CA LYS A 128 42.07 25.97 1.27
C LYS A 128 41.83 26.19 -0.24
N GLY A 129 40.61 26.59 -0.63
CA GLY A 129 40.24 26.90 -2.01
C GLY A 129 39.79 25.71 -2.87
N ILE A 130 39.66 24.51 -2.27
CA ILE A 130 39.16 23.32 -2.95
C ILE A 130 37.84 22.89 -2.29
N ASN A 131 36.85 22.55 -3.11
CA ASN A 131 35.55 22.09 -2.64
C ASN A 131 35.58 20.59 -2.32
N TYR A 132 35.28 20.24 -1.08
CA TYR A 132 35.18 18.85 -0.61
C TYR A 132 33.75 18.52 -0.21
N TYR A 133 33.36 17.26 -0.42
CA TYR A 133 32.09 16.71 0.05
C TYR A 133 32.29 16.04 1.40
N ILE A 134 31.67 16.59 2.45
CA ILE A 134 31.83 16.13 3.83
C ILE A 134 30.50 15.80 4.51
N ASP A 135 30.53 14.95 5.53
CA ASP A 135 29.37 14.62 6.38
C ASP A 135 29.58 14.98 7.86
N ASP A 136 28.53 14.78 8.65
CA ASP A 136 28.49 14.98 10.11
C ASP A 136 29.23 13.88 10.90
N SER A 137 29.72 12.86 10.20
CA SER A 137 30.52 11.76 10.78
C SER A 137 32.01 11.90 10.43
N ASN A 138 32.44 13.14 10.17
CA ASN A 138 33.82 13.51 9.88
C ASN A 138 34.40 12.87 8.62
N ASN A 139 33.59 12.35 7.70
CA ASN A 139 34.05 11.69 6.47
C ASN A 139 34.15 12.67 5.32
N VAL A 140 35.18 12.51 4.50
CA VAL A 140 35.34 13.19 3.21
C VAL A 140 35.11 12.19 2.09
N TYR A 141 34.25 12.52 1.13
CA TYR A 141 33.85 11.66 0.04
C TYR A 141 34.44 12.07 -1.30
N LEU A 142 34.64 11.07 -2.17
CA LEU A 142 35.06 11.30 -3.54
C LEU A 142 33.96 12.04 -4.34
N PRO A 143 34.26 13.20 -4.96
CA PRO A 143 33.28 13.97 -5.73
C PRO A 143 32.56 13.16 -6.80
N GLU A 144 33.27 12.31 -7.54
CA GLU A 144 32.70 11.49 -8.61
C GLU A 144 31.60 10.55 -8.09
N ASP A 145 31.81 9.91 -6.94
CA ASP A 145 30.86 8.96 -6.37
C ASP A 145 29.60 9.66 -5.84
N ILE A 146 29.72 10.91 -5.37
CA ILE A 146 28.59 11.75 -4.95
C ILE A 146 27.80 12.24 -6.16
N LEU A 147 28.49 12.72 -7.21
CA LEU A 147 27.86 13.17 -8.45
C LEU A 147 27.12 12.03 -9.17
N GLN A 148 27.57 10.79 -9.03
CA GLN A 148 26.94 9.59 -9.60
C GLN A 148 25.81 9.00 -8.74
N ASN A 149 25.48 9.59 -7.59
CA ASN A 149 24.53 9.02 -6.61
C ASN A 149 24.87 7.56 -6.22
N SER A 150 26.15 7.28 -6.00
CA SER A 150 26.60 5.95 -5.56
C SER A 150 25.96 5.59 -4.21
N THR A 151 25.50 4.35 -4.08
CA THR A 151 24.95 3.82 -2.81
C THR A 151 26.03 3.52 -1.76
N SER A 152 27.30 3.52 -2.17
CA SER A 152 28.45 3.31 -1.30
C SER A 152 29.61 4.21 -1.77
N PRO A 153 29.51 5.54 -1.56
CA PRO A 153 30.54 6.47 -2.00
C PRO A 153 31.86 6.22 -1.26
N ARG A 154 32.99 6.27 -1.98
CA ARG A 154 34.31 6.05 -1.41
C ARG A 154 34.71 7.22 -0.51
N LYS A 155 35.17 6.87 0.69
CA LYS A 155 35.76 7.80 1.65
C LYS A 155 37.22 8.03 1.27
N ILE A 156 37.59 9.28 1.04
CA ILE A 156 38.95 9.71 0.66
C ILE A 156 39.75 10.30 1.83
N GLY A 157 39.08 10.59 2.95
CA GLY A 157 39.73 11.16 4.13
C GLY A 157 38.76 11.41 5.28
N ILE A 158 39.30 11.97 6.36
CA ILE A 158 38.56 12.43 7.53
C ILE A 158 38.84 13.92 7.70
N TRP A 159 37.80 14.71 7.94
CA TRP A 159 37.95 16.13 8.25
C TRP A 159 37.92 16.36 9.77
N ASN A 160 38.68 17.34 10.23
CA ASN A 160 38.73 17.79 11.61
C ASN A 160 38.41 19.29 11.66
N LEU A 161 37.79 19.71 12.76
CA LEU A 161 37.67 21.13 13.09
C LEU A 161 38.81 21.50 14.02
N THR A 162 39.61 22.49 13.63
CA THR A 162 40.68 23.04 14.48
C THR A 162 40.05 23.95 15.55
N ASP A 163 40.76 24.20 16.66
CA ASP A 163 40.28 25.07 17.76
C ASP A 163 39.95 26.51 17.30
N SER A 164 40.45 26.92 16.13
CA SER A 164 40.15 28.20 15.47
C SER A 164 38.82 28.21 14.68
N GLY A 165 38.14 27.07 14.56
CA GLY A 165 36.90 26.92 13.78
C GLY A 165 37.12 26.63 12.29
N ASP A 166 38.36 26.36 11.88
CA ASP A 166 38.71 26.03 10.50
C ASP A 166 38.59 24.52 10.24
N TYR A 167 38.22 24.16 9.01
CA TYR A 167 38.14 22.78 8.57
C TYR A 167 39.49 22.35 7.97
N GLU A 168 40.02 21.22 8.44
CA GLU A 168 41.26 20.62 7.94
C GLU A 168 41.06 19.13 7.61
N ILE A 169 41.76 18.61 6.60
CA ILE A 169 41.79 17.21 6.19
C ILE A 169 43.23 16.68 6.34
N PRO A 170 43.61 16.14 7.51
CA PRO A 170 44.99 15.72 7.79
C PRO A 170 45.53 14.69 6.80
N SER A 171 44.67 13.83 6.26
CA SER A 171 45.05 12.78 5.31
C SER A 171 45.51 13.31 3.94
N LEU A 172 45.09 14.52 3.57
CA LEU A 172 45.47 15.16 2.31
C LEU A 172 46.53 16.25 2.52
N GLY A 173 46.91 16.55 3.77
CA GLY A 173 47.84 17.65 4.10
C GLY A 173 47.25 19.04 3.82
N VAL A 174 45.92 19.13 3.74
CA VAL A 174 45.15 20.33 3.42
C VAL A 174 44.24 20.66 4.58
#